data_AF-A0A192CND0-F1
#
_entry.id   AF-A0A192CND0-F1
#
_cell.length_a   1.000
_cell.length_b   1.000
_cell.length_c   1.000
_cell.angle_alpha   90.00
_cell.angle_beta   90.00
_cell.angle_gamma   90.00
#
_symmetry.space_group_name_H-M   'P 1'
#
loop_
_entity.id
_entity.type
_entity.pdbx_description
1 polymer ?
#
loop_
_entity_poly.entity_id
_entity_poly.type
_entity_poly.pdbx_seq_one_letter_code
_entity_poly.pdbx_strand_id
1 'polypeptide(L)'
;MLPAHMSMCLDAACGDLYATDDVKPEEIRKTWERVAAETLRLDVIPPAFEQLRRKRNRRKPVPYELIPGSLARMLCADWWYRKLWKMRCEWREEQLRAVCLVSKKASPYVSYEAVMHKREQRRKSLEFFRSHELVNEDGDTLDMEDVVNASSSNPAHRRNEMMACVKGLELIAEMRGDCAVFYTITCPSRFHSTLNNGRPQPDLDKCDGKTKQ
;
A
#
# COMPACT_ATOMS: atom_id res chain seq x y z
N MET A 1 -18.87 -4.90 11.78
CA MET A 1 -19.12 -3.66 12.54
C MET A 1 -18.82 -2.41 11.72
N LEU A 2 -17.58 -2.22 11.23
CA LEU A 2 -17.22 -1.00 10.48
C LEU A 2 -17.94 -0.80 9.13
N PRO A 3 -18.12 -1.84 8.28
CA PRO A 3 -18.90 -1.69 7.05
C PRO A 3 -20.36 -1.34 7.31
N ALA A 4 -20.94 -1.94 8.36
CA ALA A 4 -22.31 -1.63 8.81
C ALA A 4 -22.41 -0.18 9.30
N HIS A 5 -21.42 0.32 10.04
CA HIS A 5 -21.35 1.73 10.42
C HIS A 5 -21.30 2.64 9.19
N MET A 6 -20.46 2.34 8.19
CA MET A 6 -20.41 3.12 6.95
C MET A 6 -21.72 3.08 6.17
N SER A 7 -22.44 1.96 6.18
CA SER A 7 -23.78 1.84 5.62
C SER A 7 -24.76 2.76 6.34
N MET A 8 -24.78 2.72 7.68
CA MET A 8 -25.64 3.60 8.48
C MET A 8 -25.33 5.09 8.21
N CYS A 9 -24.06 5.45 8.08
CA CYS A 9 -23.66 6.82 7.73
C CYS A 9 -24.13 7.21 6.33
N LEU A 10 -24.12 6.28 5.38
CA LEU A 10 -24.66 6.51 4.04
C LEU A 10 -26.18 6.66 4.09
N ASP A 11 -26.89 5.76 4.76
CA ASP A 11 -28.35 5.77 4.87
C ASP A 11 -28.84 7.08 5.52
N ALA A 12 -28.19 7.50 6.61
CA ALA A 12 -28.45 8.78 7.27
C ALA A 12 -28.14 9.98 6.37
N ALA A 13 -27.09 9.90 5.54
CA ALA A 13 -26.74 10.96 4.61
C ALA A 13 -27.67 11.01 3.38
N CYS A 14 -28.22 9.87 2.96
CA CYS A 14 -29.16 9.73 1.85
C CYS A 14 -30.60 10.07 2.22
N GLY A 15 -30.98 10.04 3.52
CA GLY A 15 -32.34 10.40 3.96
C GLY A 15 -32.82 11.75 3.44
N ASP A 16 -31.91 12.71 3.24
CA ASP A 16 -32.18 14.03 2.67
C ASP A 16 -32.45 14.00 1.14
N LEU A 17 -31.99 12.97 0.43
CA LEU A 17 -32.02 12.88 -1.05
C LEU A 17 -33.30 12.22 -1.60
N TYR A 18 -33.90 11.29 -0.86
CA TYR A 18 -35.08 10.53 -1.31
C TYR A 18 -36.39 11.32 -1.25
N ALA A 19 -36.35 12.59 -0.83
CA ALA A 19 -37.54 13.44 -0.71
C ALA A 19 -37.95 14.11 -2.04
N THR A 20 -37.09 14.10 -3.06
CA THR A 20 -37.31 14.79 -4.34
C THR A 20 -36.82 13.95 -5.52
N ASP A 21 -37.59 13.90 -6.61
CA ASP A 21 -37.25 13.13 -7.81
C ASP A 21 -36.13 13.74 -8.68
N ASP A 22 -35.69 14.98 -8.40
CA ASP A 22 -34.64 15.69 -9.15
C ASP A 22 -33.36 15.86 -8.31
N VAL A 23 -32.61 14.77 -8.11
CA VAL A 23 -31.38 14.77 -7.31
C VAL A 23 -30.20 15.32 -8.13
N LYS A 24 -29.58 16.41 -7.65
CA LYS A 24 -28.45 17.04 -8.34
C LYS A 24 -27.13 16.31 -8.05
N PRO A 25 -26.18 16.26 -9.01
CA PRO A 25 -24.86 15.67 -8.78
C PRO A 25 -24.09 16.28 -7.59
N GLU A 26 -24.30 17.57 -7.30
CA GLU A 26 -23.71 18.20 -6.12
C GLU A 26 -24.21 17.60 -4.79
N GLU A 27 -25.46 17.15 -4.75
CA GLU A 27 -26.09 16.61 -3.54
C GLU A 27 -25.59 15.19 -3.27
N ILE A 28 -25.50 14.36 -4.32
CA ILE A 28 -24.85 13.04 -4.26
C ILE A 28 -23.42 13.18 -3.74
N ARG A 29 -22.70 14.21 -4.19
CA ARG A 29 -21.35 14.49 -3.72
C ARG A 29 -21.31 14.92 -2.25
N LYS A 30 -22.26 15.70 -1.75
CA LYS A 30 -22.35 16.04 -0.31
C LYS A 30 -22.55 14.78 0.54
N THR A 31 -23.37 13.85 0.08
CA THR A 31 -23.57 12.55 0.74
C THR A 31 -22.26 11.74 0.76
N TRP A 32 -21.55 11.69 -0.36
CA TRP A 32 -20.21 11.10 -0.40
C TRP A 32 -19.23 11.81 0.57
N GLU A 33 -19.25 13.15 0.66
CA GLU A 33 -18.40 13.92 1.57
C GLU A 33 -18.65 13.55 3.04
N ARG A 34 -19.91 13.27 3.44
CA ARG A 34 -20.26 12.80 4.79
C ARG A 34 -19.64 11.44 5.09
N VAL A 35 -19.80 10.45 4.22
CA VAL A 35 -19.21 9.10 4.40
C VAL A 35 -17.67 9.15 4.34
N ALA A 36 -17.12 9.98 3.46
CA ALA A 36 -15.68 10.20 3.34
C ALA A 36 -15.11 10.84 4.62
N ALA A 37 -15.83 11.74 5.29
CA ALA A 37 -15.42 12.31 6.56
C ALA A 37 -15.32 11.26 7.67
N GLU A 38 -16.27 10.32 7.76
CA GLU A 38 -16.18 9.21 8.71
C GLU A 38 -14.99 8.29 8.42
N THR A 39 -14.70 8.06 7.14
CA THR A 39 -13.53 7.28 6.73
C THR A 39 -12.23 7.97 7.16
N LEU A 40 -12.14 9.30 7.01
CA LEU A 40 -11.00 10.10 7.46
C LEU A 40 -10.83 10.13 8.99
N ARG A 41 -11.93 10.10 9.76
CA ARG A 41 -11.85 10.02 11.23
C ARG A 41 -11.15 8.76 11.72
N LEU A 42 -11.15 7.70 10.90
CA LEU A 42 -10.46 6.45 11.15
C LEU A 42 -9.04 6.43 10.56
N ASP A 43 -8.51 7.60 10.19
CA ASP A 43 -7.19 7.79 9.57
C ASP A 43 -7.00 7.01 8.25
N VAL A 44 -8.11 6.73 7.55
CA VAL A 44 -8.10 6.12 6.23
C VAL A 44 -8.46 7.16 5.18
N ILE A 45 -7.60 7.32 4.17
CA ILE A 45 -7.91 8.20 3.04
C ILE A 45 -9.01 7.55 2.16
N PRO A 46 -10.14 8.23 1.94
CA PRO A 46 -11.21 7.73 1.09
C PRO A 46 -10.73 7.49 -0.36
N PRO A 47 -11.31 6.51 -1.07
CA PRO A 47 -11.06 6.33 -2.49
C PRO A 47 -11.42 7.60 -3.27
N ALA A 48 -10.64 7.92 -4.30
CA ALA A 48 -10.83 9.12 -5.13
C ALA A 48 -10.89 10.47 -4.36
N PHE A 49 -10.39 10.52 -3.12
CA PHE A 49 -10.55 11.68 -2.23
C PHE A 49 -10.05 12.98 -2.85
N GLU A 50 -8.86 12.97 -3.46
CA GLU A 50 -8.27 14.19 -4.01
C GLU A 50 -9.01 14.70 -5.26
N GLN A 51 -9.68 13.81 -5.99
CA GLN A 51 -10.52 14.17 -7.14
C GLN A 51 -11.91 14.67 -6.70
N LEU A 52 -12.47 14.14 -5.61
CA LEU A 52 -13.84 14.42 -5.17
C LEU A 52 -13.94 15.49 -4.08
N ARG A 53 -12.86 15.76 -3.31
CA ARG A 53 -12.81 16.79 -2.26
C ARG A 53 -13.06 18.19 -2.78
N ARG A 54 -13.74 19.04 -2.00
CA ARG A 54 -13.93 20.46 -2.33
C ARG A 54 -12.60 21.19 -2.43
N LYS A 55 -12.37 21.88 -3.54
CA LYS A 55 -11.16 22.66 -3.80
C LYS A 55 -11.55 24.10 -4.14
N ARG A 56 -10.88 25.08 -3.53
CA ARG A 56 -11.12 26.51 -3.79
C ARG A 56 -10.85 26.88 -5.25
N ASN A 57 -9.71 26.42 -5.78
CA ASN A 57 -9.26 26.75 -7.13
C ASN A 57 -9.25 25.49 -8.01
N ARG A 58 -10.44 24.96 -8.31
CA ARG A 58 -10.58 23.76 -9.15
C ARG A 58 -10.59 24.13 -10.63
N ARG A 59 -9.58 23.65 -11.38
CA ARG A 59 -9.45 23.89 -12.83
C ARG A 59 -10.27 22.93 -13.71
N LYS A 60 -10.44 21.68 -13.27
CA LYS A 60 -11.16 20.63 -14.02
C LYS A 60 -12.51 20.35 -13.35
N PRO A 61 -13.58 20.00 -14.10
CA PRO A 61 -14.87 19.66 -13.52
C PRO A 61 -14.76 18.48 -12.55
N VAL A 62 -15.75 18.35 -11.66
CA VAL A 62 -15.79 17.23 -10.70
C VAL A 62 -16.14 15.94 -11.45
N PRO A 63 -15.34 14.87 -11.32
CA PRO A 63 -15.65 13.59 -11.93
C PRO A 63 -16.65 12.80 -11.08
N TYR A 64 -17.94 13.09 -11.24
CA TYR A 64 -19.02 12.46 -10.46
C TYR A 64 -19.10 10.93 -10.65
N GLU A 65 -18.65 10.41 -11.80
CA GLU A 65 -18.55 8.98 -12.10
C GLU A 65 -17.70 8.17 -11.10
N LEU A 66 -16.80 8.82 -10.36
CA LEU A 66 -15.97 8.15 -9.35
C LEU A 66 -16.72 7.90 -8.03
N ILE A 67 -17.87 8.54 -7.82
CA ILE A 67 -18.60 8.47 -6.54
C ILE A 67 -19.14 7.05 -6.27
N PRO A 68 -19.85 6.38 -7.21
CA PRO A 68 -20.38 5.04 -6.94
C PRO A 68 -19.30 4.03 -6.57
N GLY A 69 -18.20 4.00 -7.34
CA GLY A 69 -17.07 3.12 -7.05
C GLY A 69 -16.36 3.45 -5.73
N SER A 70 -16.28 4.73 -5.36
CA SER A 70 -15.75 5.14 -4.08
C SER A 70 -16.63 4.73 -2.91
N LEU A 71 -17.95 4.92 -3.00
CA LEU A 71 -18.90 4.51 -1.97
C LEU A 71 -18.87 2.99 -1.79
N ALA A 72 -18.92 2.22 -2.88
CA ALA A 72 -18.85 0.76 -2.85
C ALA A 72 -17.60 0.26 -2.10
N ARG A 73 -16.45 0.90 -2.30
CA ARG A 73 -15.22 0.59 -1.54
C ARG A 73 -15.35 0.93 -0.05
N MET A 74 -15.89 2.09 0.31
CA MET A 74 -16.08 2.49 1.71
C MET A 74 -17.14 1.63 2.44
N LEU A 75 -18.03 0.97 1.72
CA LEU A 75 -19.00 0.01 2.27
C LEU A 75 -18.48 -1.44 2.26
N CYS A 76 -17.40 -1.73 1.55
CA CYS A 76 -16.90 -3.09 1.36
C CYS A 76 -16.16 -3.60 2.60
N ALA A 77 -16.59 -4.74 3.13
CA ALA A 77 -15.96 -5.39 4.28
C ALA A 77 -14.50 -5.77 4.02
N ASP A 78 -14.20 -6.37 2.86
CA ASP A 78 -12.85 -6.79 2.51
C ASP A 78 -11.91 -5.59 2.33
N TRP A 79 -12.42 -4.46 1.86
CA TRP A 79 -11.64 -3.24 1.74
C TRP A 79 -11.21 -2.73 3.11
N TRP A 80 -12.15 -2.63 4.05
CA TRP A 80 -11.85 -2.26 5.43
C TRP A 80 -10.94 -3.25 6.13
N TYR A 81 -11.15 -4.55 5.92
CA TYR A 81 -10.28 -5.58 6.47
C TYR A 81 -8.83 -5.35 6.04
N ARG A 82 -8.57 -5.12 4.75
CA ARG A 82 -7.22 -4.82 4.24
C ARG A 82 -6.62 -3.55 4.83
N LYS A 83 -7.43 -2.49 4.99
CA LYS A 83 -6.98 -1.21 5.59
C LYS A 83 -6.62 -1.36 7.06
N LEU A 84 -7.53 -1.92 7.86
CA LEU A 84 -7.34 -2.16 9.28
C LEU A 84 -6.19 -3.14 9.54
N TRP A 85 -6.08 -4.18 8.72
CA TRP A 85 -4.98 -5.13 8.79
C TRP A 85 -3.63 -4.44 8.57
N LYS A 86 -3.53 -3.59 7.55
CA LYS A 86 -2.32 -2.81 7.27
C LYS A 86 -1.94 -1.93 8.47
N MET A 87 -2.89 -1.13 8.97
CA MET A 87 -2.64 -0.24 10.13
C MET A 87 -2.21 -1.03 11.36
N ARG A 88 -2.87 -2.17 11.65
CA ARG A 88 -2.47 -3.06 12.73
C ARG A 88 -1.03 -3.54 12.57
N CYS A 89 -0.63 -3.96 11.37
CA CYS A 89 0.74 -4.40 11.11
C CYS A 89 1.75 -3.27 11.27
N GLU A 90 1.44 -2.06 10.78
CA GLU A 90 2.30 -0.88 10.91
C GLU A 90 2.50 -0.51 12.39
N TRP A 91 1.41 -0.38 13.16
CA TRP A 91 1.47 -0.07 14.58
C TRP A 91 2.18 -1.15 15.39
N ARG A 92 1.91 -2.43 15.10
CA ARG A 92 2.63 -3.54 15.77
C ARG A 92 4.14 -3.43 15.53
N GLU A 93 4.53 -3.14 14.30
CA GLU A 93 5.94 -3.00 13.95
C GLU A 93 6.58 -1.76 14.59
N GLU A 94 5.87 -0.64 14.66
CA GLU A 94 6.31 0.57 15.36
C GLU A 94 6.54 0.31 16.85
N GLN A 95 5.64 -0.40 17.51
CA GLN A 95 5.81 -0.80 18.91
C GLN A 95 7.04 -1.70 19.08
N LEU A 96 7.23 -2.70 18.20
CA LEU A 96 8.40 -3.59 18.24
C LEU A 96 9.71 -2.85 17.96
N ARG A 97 9.70 -1.82 17.11
CA ARG A 97 10.83 -0.90 16.92
C ARG A 97 11.12 -0.10 18.17
N ALA A 98 10.10 0.47 18.82
CA ALA A 98 10.25 1.27 20.03
C ALA A 98 10.86 0.47 21.19
N VAL A 99 10.48 -0.81 21.33
CA VAL A 99 11.07 -1.71 22.33
C VAL A 99 12.37 -2.40 21.87
N CYS A 100 12.98 -1.94 20.78
CA CYS A 100 14.27 -2.43 20.25
C CYS A 100 14.30 -3.93 19.83
N LEU A 101 13.14 -4.54 19.58
CA LEU A 101 13.03 -5.89 19.03
C LEU A 101 13.29 -5.94 17.52
N VAL A 102 13.29 -4.78 16.87
CA VAL A 102 13.81 -4.58 15.52
C VAL A 102 15.17 -3.91 15.65
N SER A 103 16.20 -4.73 15.74
CA SER A 103 17.59 -4.30 15.93
C SER A 103 18.54 -5.34 15.38
N LYS A 104 19.81 -4.96 15.17
CA LYS A 104 20.84 -5.89 14.67
C LYS A 104 21.03 -7.14 15.55
N LYS A 105 20.69 -7.05 16.85
CA LYS A 105 20.82 -8.14 17.82
C LYS A 105 19.57 -9.03 17.94
N ALA A 106 18.42 -8.55 17.49
CA ALA A 106 17.17 -9.30 17.50
C ALA A 106 16.75 -9.65 16.06
N SER A 107 16.10 -8.71 15.37
CA SER A 107 15.77 -8.83 13.95
C SER A 107 16.13 -7.54 13.20
N PRO A 108 17.09 -7.55 12.25
CA PRO A 108 17.70 -6.30 11.74
C PRO A 108 16.78 -5.35 10.95
N TYR A 109 15.80 -5.87 10.22
CA TYR A 109 15.03 -5.08 9.25
C TYR A 109 13.55 -4.97 9.58
N VAL A 110 12.97 -6.05 10.12
CA VAL A 110 11.55 -6.16 10.46
C VAL A 110 11.41 -7.15 11.60
N SER A 111 10.38 -7.06 12.41
CA SER A 111 10.16 -8.00 13.51
C SER A 111 10.14 -9.47 13.06
N TYR A 112 10.56 -10.36 13.96
CA TYR A 112 10.50 -11.81 13.73
C TYR A 112 9.09 -12.29 13.39
N GLU A 113 8.07 -11.76 14.08
CA GLU A 113 6.66 -12.07 13.83
C GLU A 113 6.24 -11.73 12.40
N ALA A 114 6.64 -10.57 11.88
CA ALA A 114 6.33 -10.17 10.51
C ALA A 114 7.00 -11.08 9.48
N VAL A 115 8.24 -11.54 9.74
CA VAL A 115 8.92 -12.52 8.88
C VAL A 115 8.13 -13.84 8.85
N MET A 116 7.73 -14.35 10.01
CA MET A 116 6.95 -15.59 10.10
C MET A 116 5.61 -15.46 9.37
N HIS A 117 4.89 -14.36 9.59
CA HIS A 117 3.63 -14.10 8.90
C HIS A 117 3.81 -14.04 7.38
N LYS A 118 4.87 -13.39 6.88
CA LYS A 118 5.16 -13.32 5.44
C LYS A 118 5.52 -14.70 4.86
N ARG A 119 6.26 -15.52 5.61
CA ARG A 119 6.59 -16.90 5.22
C ARG A 119 5.33 -17.75 5.11
N GLU A 120 4.44 -17.66 6.09
CA GLU A 120 3.18 -18.40 6.09
C GLU A 120 2.26 -17.97 4.94
N GLN A 121 2.18 -16.66 4.65
CA GLN A 121 1.47 -16.18 3.46
C GLN A 121 2.03 -16.79 2.17
N ARG A 122 3.36 -16.82 2.00
CA ARG A 122 4.00 -17.44 0.84
C ARG A 122 3.71 -18.94 0.77
N ARG A 123 3.73 -19.64 1.90
CA ARG A 123 3.43 -21.07 1.98
C ARG A 123 2.00 -21.35 1.49
N LYS A 124 1.01 -20.61 2.00
CA LYS A 124 -0.40 -20.72 1.58
C LYS A 124 -0.61 -20.38 0.11
N SER A 125 0.05 -19.33 -0.39
CA SER A 125 -0.03 -18.99 -1.82
C SER A 125 0.58 -20.08 -2.70
N LEU A 126 1.70 -20.65 -2.30
CA LEU A 126 2.35 -21.74 -3.04
C LEU A 126 1.49 -23.02 -3.03
N GLU A 127 0.91 -23.36 -1.89
CA GLU A 127 -0.04 -24.46 -1.76
C GLU A 127 -1.26 -24.26 -2.68
N PHE A 128 -1.77 -23.03 -2.75
CA PHE A 128 -2.82 -22.67 -3.70
C PHE A 128 -2.38 -22.87 -5.15
N PHE A 129 -1.21 -22.35 -5.57
CA PHE A 129 -0.76 -22.51 -6.95
C PHE A 129 -0.57 -23.98 -7.35
N ARG A 130 -0.09 -24.82 -6.44
CA ARG A 130 0.10 -26.26 -6.66
C ARG A 130 -1.18 -27.05 -6.81
N SER A 131 -2.26 -26.56 -6.22
CA SER A 131 -3.54 -27.27 -6.22
C SER A 131 -4.51 -26.75 -7.27
N HIS A 132 -4.06 -25.84 -8.16
CA HIS A 132 -4.91 -25.20 -9.16
C HIS A 132 -4.26 -25.25 -10.53
N GLU A 133 -5.10 -25.47 -11.54
CA GLU A 133 -4.73 -25.43 -12.94
C GLU A 133 -5.50 -24.30 -13.63
N LEU A 134 -4.91 -23.72 -14.66
CA LEU A 134 -5.54 -22.75 -15.54
C LEU A 134 -6.07 -23.47 -16.78
N VAL A 135 -7.30 -23.16 -17.18
CA VAL A 135 -7.95 -23.76 -18.35
C VAL A 135 -8.30 -22.66 -19.34
N ASN A 136 -7.87 -22.80 -20.59
CA ASN A 136 -8.21 -21.88 -21.69
C ASN A 136 -9.61 -22.20 -22.26
N GLU A 137 -10.19 -21.28 -23.03
CA GLU A 137 -11.48 -21.46 -23.73
C GLU A 137 -11.48 -22.67 -24.69
N ASP A 138 -10.32 -23.00 -25.26
CA ASP A 138 -10.12 -24.15 -26.15
C ASP A 138 -9.97 -25.49 -25.39
N GLY A 139 -9.95 -25.47 -24.05
CA GLY A 139 -9.85 -26.65 -23.20
C GLY A 139 -8.42 -27.07 -22.82
N ASP A 140 -7.40 -26.35 -23.26
CA ASP A 140 -6.01 -26.58 -22.86
C ASP A 140 -5.80 -26.25 -21.37
N THR A 141 -5.06 -27.10 -20.66
CA THR A 141 -4.74 -26.91 -19.24
C THR A 141 -3.26 -26.61 -19.03
N LEU A 142 -2.98 -25.71 -18.10
CA LEU A 142 -1.63 -25.35 -17.66
C LEU A 142 -1.58 -25.32 -16.13
N ASP A 143 -0.50 -25.82 -15.56
CA ASP A 143 -0.28 -25.73 -14.12
C ASP A 143 -0.08 -24.27 -13.68
N MET A 144 -0.76 -23.87 -12.60
CA MET A 144 -0.72 -22.48 -12.15
C MET A 144 0.64 -22.11 -11.53
N GLU A 145 1.36 -23.05 -10.91
CA GLU A 145 2.71 -22.80 -10.37
C GLU A 145 3.68 -22.46 -11.52
N ASP A 146 3.63 -23.21 -12.63
CA ASP A 146 4.46 -22.96 -13.81
C ASP A 146 4.19 -21.58 -14.43
N VAL A 147 2.92 -21.20 -14.61
CA VAL A 147 2.54 -19.90 -15.17
C VAL A 147 3.00 -18.75 -14.26
N VAL A 148 2.84 -18.89 -12.94
CA VAL A 148 3.31 -17.87 -11.98
C VAL A 148 4.84 -17.75 -12.01
N ASN A 149 5.55 -18.87 -12.15
CA ASN A 149 7.01 -18.89 -12.22
C ASN A 149 7.54 -18.30 -13.54
N ALA A 150 6.85 -18.49 -14.66
CA ALA A 150 7.21 -17.89 -15.94
C ALA A 150 6.86 -16.39 -16.05
N SER A 151 6.02 -15.88 -15.14
CA SER A 151 5.60 -14.48 -15.14
C SER A 151 6.75 -13.50 -14.91
N SER A 152 6.66 -12.30 -15.50
CA SER A 152 7.54 -11.14 -15.22
C SER A 152 7.52 -10.71 -13.74
N SER A 153 6.54 -11.17 -12.96
CA SER A 153 6.50 -10.95 -11.51
C SER A 153 7.55 -11.77 -10.73
N ASN A 154 8.10 -12.83 -11.33
CA ASN A 154 9.11 -13.67 -10.71
C ASN A 154 10.36 -12.83 -10.36
N PRO A 155 10.80 -12.82 -9.08
CA PRO A 155 12.00 -12.10 -8.66
C PRO A 155 13.28 -12.46 -9.44
N ALA A 156 13.38 -13.69 -9.96
CA ALA A 156 14.51 -14.10 -10.80
C ALA A 156 14.48 -13.39 -12.15
N HIS A 157 13.33 -13.39 -12.83
CA HIS A 157 13.14 -12.66 -14.10
C HIS A 157 13.38 -11.16 -13.94
N ARG A 158 12.80 -10.53 -12.91
CA ARG A 158 13.03 -9.10 -12.62
C ARG A 158 14.49 -8.76 -12.35
N ARG A 159 15.23 -9.65 -11.68
CA ARG A 159 16.66 -9.46 -11.46
C ARG A 159 17.43 -9.55 -12.77
N ASN A 160 17.13 -10.53 -13.61
CA ASN A 160 17.78 -10.72 -14.90
C ASN A 160 17.53 -9.50 -15.82
N GLU A 161 16.30 -9.01 -15.86
CA GLU A 161 15.94 -7.76 -16.57
C GLU A 161 16.73 -6.56 -16.05
N MET A 162 16.77 -6.37 -14.73
CA MET A 162 17.55 -5.29 -14.11
C MET A 162 19.04 -5.39 -14.47
N MET A 163 19.63 -6.58 -14.40
CA MET A 163 21.04 -6.78 -14.73
C MET A 163 21.33 -6.55 -16.20
N ALA A 164 20.42 -6.93 -17.11
CA ALA A 164 20.53 -6.63 -18.53
C ALA A 164 20.48 -5.11 -18.78
N CYS A 165 19.58 -4.39 -18.12
CA CYS A 165 19.52 -2.92 -18.19
C CYS A 165 20.80 -2.27 -17.65
N VAL A 166 21.32 -2.74 -16.52
CA VAL A 166 22.59 -2.25 -15.94
C VAL A 166 23.74 -2.47 -16.92
N LYS A 167 23.82 -3.65 -17.57
CA LYS A 167 24.86 -3.92 -18.56
C LYS A 167 24.74 -3.01 -19.79
N GLY A 168 23.52 -2.75 -20.25
CA GLY A 168 23.30 -1.80 -21.35
C GLY A 168 23.79 -0.39 -21.01
N LEU A 169 23.53 0.08 -19.78
CA LEU A 169 24.01 1.39 -19.31
C LEU A 169 25.54 1.42 -19.17
N GLU A 170 26.15 0.34 -18.70
CA GLU A 170 27.61 0.21 -18.63
C GLU A 170 28.26 0.34 -20.01
N LEU A 171 27.76 -0.38 -21.01
CA LEU A 171 28.27 -0.29 -22.39
C LEU A 171 28.15 1.14 -22.96
N ILE A 172 27.03 1.82 -22.70
CA ILE A 172 26.84 3.21 -23.14
C ILE A 172 27.83 4.15 -22.45
N ALA A 173 28.10 3.96 -21.15
CA ALA A 173 29.08 4.75 -20.42
C ALA A 173 30.49 4.53 -20.97
N GLU A 174 30.89 3.29 -21.20
CA GLU A 174 32.18 2.93 -21.80
C GLU A 174 32.36 3.59 -23.18
N MET A 175 31.33 3.56 -24.03
CA MET A 175 31.36 4.22 -25.35
C MET A 175 31.56 5.74 -25.26
N ARG A 176 31.17 6.37 -24.15
CA ARG A 176 31.32 7.81 -23.91
C ARG A 176 32.63 8.16 -23.19
N GLY A 177 33.41 7.16 -22.76
CA GLY A 177 34.57 7.34 -21.88
C GLY A 177 34.20 7.62 -20.42
N ASP A 178 32.94 7.35 -20.03
CA ASP A 178 32.43 7.48 -18.67
C ASP A 178 32.55 6.14 -17.89
N CYS A 179 32.38 6.19 -16.56
CA CYS A 179 32.33 5.00 -15.69
C CYS A 179 30.91 4.78 -15.15
N ALA A 180 30.37 3.59 -15.34
CA ALA A 180 29.08 3.19 -14.76
C ALA A 180 29.25 2.64 -13.34
N VAL A 181 28.34 3.01 -12.44
CA VAL A 181 28.38 2.66 -11.01
C VAL A 181 27.00 2.25 -10.51
N PHE A 182 26.94 1.18 -9.71
CA PHE A 182 25.70 0.66 -9.11
C PHE A 182 25.75 0.79 -7.59
N TYR A 183 25.00 1.74 -7.03
CA TYR A 183 25.00 2.02 -5.58
C TYR A 183 23.72 1.53 -4.91
N THR A 184 23.88 0.90 -3.74
CA THR A 184 22.78 0.68 -2.80
C THR A 184 22.89 1.71 -1.68
N ILE A 185 22.20 2.83 -1.82
CA ILE A 185 22.19 3.90 -0.80
C ILE A 185 21.24 3.46 0.33
N THR A 186 21.77 3.36 1.55
CA THR A 186 21.00 3.02 2.75
C THR A 186 20.97 4.20 3.73
N CYS A 187 20.08 4.14 4.72
CA CYS A 187 19.95 5.18 5.72
C CYS A 187 21.25 5.28 6.57
N PRO A 188 21.84 6.48 6.78
CA PRO A 188 22.98 6.61 7.68
C PRO A 188 22.69 6.15 9.11
N SER A 189 23.69 5.62 9.81
CA SER A 189 23.56 5.06 11.18
C SER A 189 22.82 5.98 12.16
N ARG A 190 23.06 7.29 12.08
CA ARG A 190 22.45 8.32 12.95
C ARG A 190 20.91 8.41 12.89
N PHE A 191 20.31 7.84 11.86
CA PHE A 191 18.85 7.84 11.66
C PHE A 191 18.21 6.48 11.97
N HIS A 192 18.99 5.48 12.40
CA HIS A 192 18.45 4.21 12.87
C HIS A 192 18.01 4.29 14.33
N SER A 193 16.87 3.68 14.64
CA SER A 193 16.32 3.65 16.02
C SER A 193 17.22 2.94 17.03
N THR A 194 18.12 2.09 16.56
CA THR A 194 19.03 1.31 17.40
C THR A 194 20.47 1.35 16.88
N LEU A 195 21.41 1.28 17.81
CA LEU A 195 22.83 1.12 17.53
C LEU A 195 23.15 -0.34 17.11
N ASN A 196 24.35 -0.56 16.58
CA ASN A 196 24.84 -1.90 16.22
C ASN A 196 24.84 -2.91 17.39
N ASN A 197 24.86 -2.43 18.63
CA ASN A 197 24.79 -3.25 19.85
C ASN A 197 23.33 -3.52 20.31
N GLY A 198 22.33 -3.05 19.57
CA GLY A 198 20.90 -3.24 19.85
C GLY A 198 20.30 -2.26 20.86
N ARG A 199 21.11 -1.35 21.43
CA ARG A 199 20.61 -0.31 22.35
C ARG A 199 19.92 0.81 21.57
N PRO A 200 18.96 1.52 22.19
CA PRO A 200 18.37 2.72 21.59
C PRO A 200 19.45 3.74 21.21
N GLN A 201 19.27 4.44 20.09
CA GLN A 201 20.22 5.48 19.71
C GLN A 201 19.94 6.79 20.48
N PRO A 202 20.92 7.31 21.24
CA PRO A 202 20.70 8.41 22.18
C PRO A 202 20.38 9.78 21.53
N ASP A 203 20.73 9.98 20.25
CA ASP A 203 20.56 11.26 19.54
C ASP A 203 19.44 11.23 18.47
N LEU A 204 18.54 10.24 18.50
CA LEU A 204 17.42 10.15 17.56
C LEU A 204 16.56 11.41 17.56
N ASP A 205 16.16 11.89 18.73
CA ASP A 205 15.32 13.08 18.89
C ASP A 205 15.98 14.37 18.37
N LYS A 206 17.32 14.39 18.28
CA LYS A 206 18.08 15.54 17.75
C LYS A 206 18.11 15.56 16.23
N CYS A 207 17.75 14.47 15.56
CA CYS A 207 17.76 14.36 14.11
C CYS A 207 16.46 14.88 13.47
N ASP A 208 15.33 14.83 14.18
CA ASP A 208 14.04 15.35 13.70
C ASP A 208 13.99 16.89 13.63
N GLY A 209 14.89 17.58 14.34
CA GLY A 209 15.01 19.04 14.36
C GLY A 209 15.83 19.66 13.21
N LYS A 210 16.41 18.88 12.29
CA LYS A 210 17.26 19.40 11.19
C LYS A 210 16.61 19.38 9.81
N THR A 211 15.30 19.51 9.75
CA THR A 211 14.59 19.83 8.50
C THR A 211 14.21 21.30 8.51
N LYS A 212 15.18 22.18 8.20
CA LYS A 212 15.02 23.54 7.66
C LYS A 212 16.39 24.19 7.51
N GLN A 213 16.91 24.17 6.28
CA GLN A 213 17.45 25.33 5.57
C GLN A 213 17.19 25.11 4.09
#